data_AF-A0A9Q3PBK9-F1
#
_entry.id   AF-A0A9Q3PBK9-F1
#
_cell.length_a   1.000
_cell.length_b   1.000
_cell.length_c   1.000
_cell.angle_alpha   90.00
_cell.angle_beta   90.00
_cell.angle_gamma   90.00
#
_symmetry.space_group_name_H-M   'P 1'
#
loop_
_entity.id
_entity.type
_entity.pdbx_description
1 polymer ?
#
loop_
_entity_poly.entity_id
_entity_poly.type
_entity_poly.pdbx_seq_one_letter_code
_entity_poly.pdbx_strand_id
1 'polypeptide(L)'
;MTHNQIEIGCDRSGTPNFNKNPSKTVTSRKLDFPFRIYAREYAKSTTWTLKVKNPEHRHDATENIMAHPAFRKINEQETSQITQMSK
;
A
#
# COMPACT_ATOMS: atom_id res chain seq x y z
N MET A 1 -23.67 13.23 3.54
CA MET A 1 -22.69 12.44 4.33
C MET A 1 -21.65 11.91 3.36
N THR A 2 -20.46 12.51 3.35
CA THR A 2 -19.32 12.06 2.56
C THR A 2 -18.76 10.79 3.20
N HIS A 3 -18.82 9.68 2.47
CA HIS A 3 -18.15 8.45 2.89
C HIS A 3 -16.67 8.60 2.61
N ASN A 4 -15.82 8.47 3.62
CA ASN A 4 -14.38 8.40 3.39
C ASN A 4 -14.07 7.13 2.58
N GLN A 5 -13.33 7.29 1.49
CA GLN A 5 -12.88 6.21 0.63
C GLN A 5 -11.38 6.32 0.45
N ILE A 6 -10.68 5.21 0.69
CA ILE A 6 -9.23 5.10 0.57
C ILE A 6 -8.93 3.96 -0.42
N GLU A 7 -7.97 4.19 -1.31
CA GLU A 7 -7.41 3.17 -2.17
C GLU A 7 -5.93 2.98 -1.84
N ILE A 8 -5.54 1.73 -1.59
CA ILE A 8 -4.16 1.35 -1.30
C ILE A 8 -3.69 0.38 -2.39
N GLY A 9 -2.63 0.73 -3.10
CA GLY A 9 -2.03 -0.09 -4.15
C GLY A 9 -0.69 -0.70 -3.74
N CYS A 10 -0.19 -1.62 -4.58
CA CYS A 10 1.18 -2.10 -4.49
C CYS A 10 2.18 -0.93 -4.63
N ASP A 11 3.31 -0.95 -3.92
CA ASP A 11 4.37 0.05 -4.03
C ASP A 11 4.97 0.15 -5.44
N ARG A 12 4.92 -0.95 -6.19
CA ARG A 12 5.30 -1.02 -7.61
C ARG A 12 4.16 -0.66 -8.56
N SER A 13 2.97 -0.27 -8.09
CA SER A 13 1.86 0.15 -8.95
C SER A 13 2.14 1.49 -9.66
N GLY A 14 1.42 1.72 -10.76
CA GLY A 14 1.54 2.91 -11.60
C GLY A 14 2.55 2.79 -12.74
N THR A 15 2.59 3.80 -13.59
CA THR A 15 3.39 3.78 -14.81
C THR A 15 4.86 4.13 -14.53
N PRO A 16 5.82 3.35 -15.04
CA PRO A 16 7.23 3.72 -15.00
C PRO A 16 7.43 5.01 -15.80
N ASN A 17 8.10 5.99 -15.20
CA ASN A 17 8.47 7.21 -15.89
C ASN A 17 9.85 7.03 -16.54
N PHE A 18 9.86 6.70 -17.83
CA PHE A 18 11.08 6.44 -18.59
C PHE A 18 11.93 7.69 -18.88
N ASN A 19 11.43 8.90 -18.58
CA ASN A 19 12.14 10.16 -18.81
C ASN A 19 13.10 10.57 -17.68
N LYS A 20 13.22 9.78 -16.60
CA LYS A 20 14.16 10.05 -15.51
C LYS A 20 15.37 9.13 -15.60
N ASN A 21 16.57 9.72 -15.58
CA ASN A 21 17.86 9.05 -15.72
C ASN A 21 17.92 7.71 -14.96
N PRO A 22 18.30 6.61 -15.63
CA PRO A 22 18.31 5.26 -15.04
C PRO A 22 19.45 5.02 -14.04
N SER A 23 20.19 6.07 -13.63
CA SER A 23 21.42 5.94 -12.82
C SER A 23 21.17 5.53 -11.36
N LYS A 24 19.91 5.44 -10.93
CA LYS A 24 19.58 4.89 -9.62
C LYS A 24 19.17 3.44 -9.81
N THR A 25 20.06 2.53 -9.41
CA THR A 25 19.82 1.10 -9.16
C THR A 25 18.78 0.94 -8.06
N VAL A 26 17.55 1.38 -8.31
CA VAL A 26 16.45 1.33 -7.35
C VAL A 26 15.61 0.14 -7.75
N THR A 27 15.61 -0.85 -6.87
CA THR A 27 14.87 -2.11 -6.87
C THR A 27 13.35 -1.98 -6.99
N SER A 28 12.80 -0.79 -7.25
CA SER A 28 11.37 -0.53 -7.44
C SER A 28 11.11 0.31 -8.70
N ARG A 29 11.28 -0.29 -9.88
CA ARG A 29 10.62 0.25 -11.07
C ARG A 29 9.12 0.02 -10.89
N LYS A 30 8.29 1.04 -11.13
CA LYS A 30 6.84 0.86 -11.19
C LYS A 30 6.52 -0.03 -12.40
N LEU A 31 5.63 -1.00 -12.25
CA LEU A 31 5.31 -2.02 -13.25
C LEU A 31 3.79 -2.14 -13.50
N ASP A 32 3.03 -1.07 -13.22
CA ASP A 32 1.59 -1.00 -13.43
C ASP A 32 0.80 -2.19 -12.83
N PHE A 33 1.12 -2.54 -11.58
CA PHE A 33 0.44 -3.63 -10.89
C PHE A 33 -1.04 -3.29 -10.60
N PRO A 34 -1.98 -4.20 -10.93
CA PRO A 34 -3.41 -3.94 -10.80
C PRO A 34 -3.96 -4.15 -9.37
N PHE A 35 -3.14 -4.68 -8.45
CA PHE A 35 -3.52 -4.93 -7.06
C PHE A 35 -3.95 -3.65 -6.35
N ARG A 36 -5.16 -3.71 -5.76
CA ARG A 36 -5.76 -2.60 -5.02
C ARG A 36 -6.58 -3.10 -3.84
N ILE A 37 -6.46 -2.41 -2.71
CA ILE A 37 -7.36 -2.52 -1.57
C ILE A 37 -8.22 -1.27 -1.55
N TYR A 38 -9.54 -1.46 -1.53
CA TYR A 38 -10.50 -0.37 -1.38
C TYR A 38 -11.05 -0.42 0.04
N ALA A 39 -10.82 0.63 0.80
CA ALA A 39 -11.42 0.82 2.11
C ALA A 39 -12.52 1.88 2.02
N ARG A 40 -13.71 1.56 2.53
CA ARG A 40 -14.83 2.50 2.61
C ARG A 40 -15.36 2.55 4.03
N GLU A 41 -15.50 3.76 4.54
CA GLU A 41 -16.12 4.00 5.84
C GLU A 41 -17.64 3.83 5.75
N TYR A 42 -18.19 3.10 6.72
CA TYR A 42 -19.62 2.93 6.83
C TYR A 42 -20.21 4.16 7.54
N ALA A 43 -20.95 5.02 6.84
CA ALA A 43 -21.37 6.33 7.37
C ALA A 43 -22.20 6.32 8.66
N LYS A 44 -22.69 5.15 9.09
CA LYS A 44 -23.51 4.98 10.30
C LYS A 44 -22.76 4.29 11.46
N SER A 45 -21.49 3.94 11.29
CA SER A 45 -20.68 3.29 12.32
C SER A 45 -19.20 3.69 12.19
N THR A 46 -18.42 3.44 13.23
CA THR A 46 -16.96 3.62 13.19
C THR A 46 -16.23 2.47 12.50
N THR A 47 -16.91 1.74 11.62
CA THR A 47 -16.37 0.54 10.96
C THR A 47 -16.04 0.79 9.49
N TRP A 48 -15.00 0.11 9.03
CA TRP A 48 -14.51 0.17 7.66
C TRP A 48 -14.76 -1.17 6.97
N THR A 49 -15.22 -1.11 5.71
CA THR A 49 -15.23 -2.28 4.83
C THR A 49 -14.01 -2.24 3.94
N LEU A 50 -13.19 -3.28 3.99
CA LEU A 50 -12.04 -3.47 3.11
C LEU A 50 -12.38 -4.51 2.03
N LYS A 51 -12.07 -4.20 0.77
CA LYS A 51 -12.22 -5.12 -0.36
C LYS A 51 -10.94 -5.17 -1.17
N VAL A 52 -10.38 -6.37 -1.34
CA VAL A 52 -9.28 -6.61 -2.26
C VAL A 52 -9.84 -6.71 -3.68
N LYS A 53 -9.22 -6.01 -4.63
CA LYS A 53 -9.48 -6.14 -6.07
C LYS A 53 -8.16 -6.48 -6.78
N ASN A 54 -8.23 -7.41 -7.73
CA ASN A 54 -7.08 -7.95 -8.46
C ASN A 54 -5.99 -8.45 -7.50
N PRO A 55 -6.24 -9.54 -6.76
CA PRO A 55 -5.35 -10.01 -5.70
C PRO A 55 -3.96 -10.43 -6.19
N GLU A 56 -3.78 -10.62 -7.50
CA GLU A 56 -2.56 -11.10 -8.12
C GLU A 56 -1.41 -10.07 -8.08
N HIS A 57 -0.28 -10.50 -7.54
CA HIS A 57 1.01 -9.83 -7.67
C HIS A 57 1.91 -10.64 -8.61
N ARG A 58 2.71 -9.99 -9.47
CA ARG A 58 3.76 -10.66 -10.27
C ARG A 58 5.14 -10.56 -9.61
N HIS A 59 5.14 -10.45 -8.30
CA HIS A 59 6.33 -10.54 -7.47
C HIS A 59 5.92 -11.21 -6.16
N ASP A 60 6.87 -11.89 -5.54
CA ASP A 60 6.63 -12.51 -4.26
C ASP A 60 6.38 -11.46 -3.18
N ALA A 61 5.61 -11.83 -2.16
CA ALA A 61 5.49 -11.04 -0.96
C ALA A 61 6.88 -10.87 -0.35
N THR A 62 7.22 -9.67 0.10
CA THR A 62 8.49 -9.47 0.79
C THR A 62 8.39 -9.97 2.22
N GLU A 63 9.41 -10.69 2.67
CA GLU A 63 9.56 -11.05 4.09
C GLU A 63 10.03 -9.85 4.93
N ASN A 64 10.64 -8.85 4.28
CA ASN A 64 11.14 -7.66 4.93
C ASN A 64 10.24 -6.46 4.63
N ILE A 65 9.34 -6.12 5.55
CA ILE A 65 8.44 -4.96 5.42
C ILE A 65 9.20 -3.65 5.16
N MET A 66 10.44 -3.51 5.66
CA MET A 66 11.28 -2.33 5.43
C MET A 66 11.77 -2.22 3.98
N ALA A 67 11.54 -3.25 3.15
CA ALA A 67 11.76 -3.16 1.71
C ALA A 67 10.81 -2.13 1.07
N HIS A 68 9.61 -1.90 1.63
CA HIS A 68 8.70 -0.90 1.09
C HIS A 68 8.95 0.49 1.70
N PRO A 69 9.05 1.55 0.88
CA PRO A 69 9.27 2.91 1.36
C PRO A 69 8.21 3.44 2.33
N ALA A 70 6.98 2.93 2.26
CA ALA A 70 5.90 3.31 3.17
C ALA A 70 6.20 2.90 4.62
N PHE A 71 6.68 1.67 4.84
CA PHE A 71 6.98 1.17 6.18
C PHE A 71 8.22 1.82 6.82
N ARG A 72 9.13 2.39 6.01
CA ARG A 72 10.28 3.17 6.52
C ARG A 72 9.90 4.51 7.15
N LYS A 73 8.69 4.99 6.90
CA LYS A 73 8.19 6.28 7.43
C LYS A 73 7.36 6.11 8.69
N ILE A 74 7.09 4.87 9.10
CA ILE A 74 6.29 4.57 10.28
C ILE A 74 7.10 4.91 11.52
N ASN A 75 6.53 5.74 12.39
CA ASN A 75 7.16 6.11 13.66
C ASN A 75 6.81 5.10 14.77
N GLU A 76 7.41 5.27 15.95
CA GLU A 76 7.21 4.35 17.10
C GLU A 76 5.74 4.29 17.56
N GLN A 77 5.02 5.41 17.53
CA GLN A 77 3.61 5.47 17.91
C GLN A 77 2.73 4.67 16.94
N GLU A 78 2.93 4.86 15.63
CA GLU A 78 2.22 4.10 14.59
C GLU A 78 2.55 2.61 14.67
N THR A 79 3.82 2.25 14.96
CA THR A 79 4.25 0.87 15.15
C THR A 79 3.55 0.21 16.34
N SER A 80 3.44 0.93 17.46
CA SER A 80 2.72 0.47 18.66
C SER A 80 1.24 0.21 18.35
N GLN A 81 0.60 1.14 17.63
CA GLN A 81 -0.80 1.01 17.23
C GLN A 81 -1.04 -0.19 16.31
N ILE A 82 -0.19 -0.39 15.29
CA ILE A 82 -0.27 -1.55 14.39
C ILE A 82 -0.12 -2.86 15.19
N THR A 83 0.81 -2.90 16.13
CA THR A 83 1.05 -4.08 16.99
C THR A 83 -0.17 -4.39 17.86
N GLN A 84 -0.84 -3.38 18.40
CA GLN A 84 -2.07 -3.54 19.17
C GLN A 84 -3.23 -4.06 18.32
N MET A 85 -3.31 -3.62 17.05
CA MET A 85 -4.35 -4.05 16.11
C MET A 85 -4.13 -5.44 15.51
N SER A 86 -2.90 -5.97 15.59
CA SER A 86 -2.51 -7.28 15.04
C SER A 86 -2.66 -8.43 16.04
N LYS A 87 -3.16 -8.17 17.26
CA LYS A 87 -3.48 -9.15 18.30
C LYS A 87 -4.97 -9.34 18.42
#